data_AF-A0A7R9B6P0-F1
#
_entry.id   AF-A0A7R9B6P0-F1
#
_cell.length_a   1.000
_cell.length_b   1.000
_cell.length_c   1.000
_cell.angle_alpha   90.00
_cell.angle_beta   90.00
_cell.angle_gamma   90.00
#
_symmetry.space_group_name_H-M   'P 1'
#
loop_
_entity.id
_entity.type
_entity.pdbx_description
1 polymer ?
#
loop_
_entity_poly.entity_id
_entity_poly.type
_entity_poly.pdbx_seq_one_letter_code
_entity_poly.pdbx_strand_id
1 'polypeptide(L)'
;MMVYRAFRNNRKRRLKLVHMSLNLLAFIIAVVALQAAFDSHNNKKIPNIYSLHSWLGLCAVIIFAAQWVFGFVAFLFPELNASTRSAMMPVHIFFGLFAFVLSVATALIGLTEKAIFVRKDYADLPSEGLLINFIGIVLVVFATLVIYIVTESRFKRHSRPEDEILLTGNME
;
A
#
# COMPACT_ATOMS: atom_id res chain seq x y z
N MET A 1 0.97 -3.91 -5.21
CA MET A 1 0.14 -5.13 -5.03
C MET A 1 -0.08 -5.96 -6.30
N MET A 2 -0.64 -5.42 -7.39
CA MET A 2 -1.13 -6.23 -8.54
C MET A 2 -0.09 -6.72 -9.56
N VAL A 3 1.19 -6.36 -9.43
CA VAL A 3 2.25 -6.67 -10.42
C VAL A 3 2.29 -8.15 -10.81
N TYR A 4 2.14 -9.06 -9.84
CA TYR A 4 2.12 -10.51 -10.09
C TYR A 4 0.85 -11.00 -10.78
N ARG A 5 -0.26 -10.26 -10.67
CA ARG A 5 -1.55 -10.55 -11.32
C ARG A 5 -1.53 -10.05 -12.76
N ALA A 6 -1.11 -8.81 -12.96
CA ALA A 6 -1.09 -8.13 -14.26
C ALA A 6 -0.05 -8.73 -15.23
N PHE A 7 1.13 -9.11 -14.73
CA PHE A 7 2.25 -9.58 -15.55
C PHE A 7 2.60 -11.05 -15.28
N ARG A 8 1.57 -11.90 -15.20
CA ARG A 8 1.68 -13.32 -14.79
C ARG A 8 2.69 -14.16 -15.59
N ASN A 9 2.93 -13.81 -16.86
CA ASN A 9 3.82 -14.54 -17.76
C ASN A 9 5.29 -14.13 -17.66
N ASN A 10 5.62 -13.11 -16.88
CA ASN A 10 6.99 -12.63 -16.73
C ASN A 10 7.79 -13.43 -15.68
N ARG A 11 9.12 -13.36 -15.79
CA ARG A 11 10.06 -14.00 -14.86
C ARG A 11 9.84 -13.50 -13.43
N LYS A 12 9.74 -14.43 -12.46
CA LYS A 12 9.45 -14.12 -11.05
C LYS A 12 10.42 -13.12 -10.44
N ARG A 13 11.72 -13.22 -10.76
CA ARG A 13 12.75 -12.24 -10.30
C ARG A 13 12.44 -10.82 -10.75
N ARG A 14 12.04 -10.62 -12.02
CA ARG A 14 11.66 -9.29 -12.54
C ARG A 14 10.42 -8.76 -11.83
N LEU A 15 9.42 -9.61 -11.58
CA LEU A 15 8.21 -9.22 -10.87
C LEU A 15 8.49 -8.83 -9.41
N LYS A 16 9.40 -9.54 -8.72
CA LYS A 16 9.88 -9.19 -7.38
C LYS A 16 10.51 -7.80 -7.36
N LEU A 17 11.42 -7.53 -8.29
CA LEU A 17 12.10 -6.23 -8.39
C LEU A 17 11.10 -5.11 -8.67
N VAL A 18 10.22 -5.26 -9.66
CA VAL A 18 9.20 -4.24 -9.98
C VAL A 18 8.26 -4.01 -8.80
N HIS A 19 7.81 -5.08 -8.13
CA HIS A 19 6.98 -4.95 -6.93
C HIS A 19 7.71 -4.18 -5.82
N MET A 20 8.97 -4.52 -5.55
CA MET A 20 9.78 -3.86 -4.53
C MET A 20 9.99 -2.38 -4.83
N SER A 21 10.38 -2.04 -6.06
CA SER A 21 10.65 -0.67 -6.49
C SER A 21 9.41 0.21 -6.45
N LEU A 22 8.26 -0.30 -6.90
CA LEU A 22 7.00 0.45 -6.85
C LEU A 22 6.56 0.73 -5.40
N ASN A 23 6.71 -0.24 -4.50
CA ASN A 23 6.40 -0.01 -3.09
C ASN A 23 7.41 0.94 -2.42
N LEU A 24 8.70 0.89 -2.78
CA LEU A 24 9.68 1.84 -2.27
C LEU A 24 9.34 3.27 -2.70
N LEU A 25 8.99 3.46 -3.97
CA LEU A 25 8.57 4.76 -4.48
C LEU A 25 7.31 5.27 -3.74
N ALA A 26 6.31 4.41 -3.56
CA ALA A 26 5.11 4.75 -2.81
C ALA A 26 5.43 5.14 -1.34
N PHE A 27 6.36 4.44 -0.70
CA PHE A 27 6.82 4.76 0.65
C PHE A 27 7.52 6.11 0.72
N ILE A 28 8.42 6.42 -0.22
CA ILE A 28 9.08 7.73 -0.29
C ILE A 28 8.04 8.86 -0.44
N ILE A 29 7.06 8.69 -1.32
CA ILE A 29 5.97 9.67 -1.50
C ILE A 29 5.18 9.84 -0.19
N ALA A 30 4.88 8.75 0.52
CA ALA A 30 4.16 8.79 1.79
C ALA A 30 4.95 9.52 2.89
N VAL A 31 6.28 9.32 2.97
CA VAL A 31 7.15 10.04 3.92
C VAL A 31 7.17 11.53 3.62
N VAL A 32 7.29 11.92 2.34
CA VAL A 32 7.24 13.34 1.93
C VAL A 32 5.87 13.95 2.26
N ALA A 33 4.78 13.22 2.04
CA ALA A 33 3.43 13.69 2.38
C ALA A 33 3.24 13.87 3.90
N LEU A 34 3.77 12.96 4.73
CA LEU A 34 3.77 13.12 6.18
C LEU A 34 4.57 14.34 6.60
N GLN A 35 5.79 14.51 6.07
CA GLN A 35 6.62 15.67 6.39
C GLN A 35 5.89 16.97 6.05
N ALA A 36 5.26 17.05 4.87
CA ALA A 36 4.47 18.22 4.48
C ALA A 36 3.31 18.50 5.44
N ALA A 37 2.64 17.46 5.96
CA ALA A 37 1.56 17.61 6.94
C ALA A 37 2.08 18.16 8.29
N PHE A 38 3.17 17.59 8.82
CA PHE A 38 3.81 18.06 10.05
C PHE A 38 4.32 19.49 9.89
N ASP A 39 4.99 19.82 8.79
CA ASP A 39 5.49 21.17 8.52
C ASP A 39 4.36 22.19 8.45
N SER A 40 3.25 21.85 7.77
CA SER A 40 2.05 22.71 7.73
C SER A 40 1.46 22.96 9.12
N HIS A 41 1.41 21.95 9.98
CA HIS A 41 0.90 22.08 11.35
C HIS A 41 1.85 22.92 12.21
N ASN A 42 3.15 22.62 12.18
CA ASN A 42 4.17 23.32 12.95
C ASN A 42 4.22 24.81 12.60
N ASN A 43 4.19 25.15 11.30
CA ASN A 43 4.20 26.52 10.83
C ASN A 43 2.95 27.32 11.28
N LYS A 44 1.81 26.63 11.47
CA LYS A 44 0.54 27.23 11.92
C LYS A 44 0.27 27.05 13.41
N LYS A 45 1.19 26.44 14.16
CA LYS A 45 1.03 26.09 15.59
C LYS A 45 -0.21 25.24 15.87
N ILE A 46 -0.57 24.36 14.92
CA ILE A 46 -1.65 23.38 15.09
C ILE A 46 -1.06 22.15 15.78
N PRO A 47 -1.70 21.58 16.82
CA PRO A 47 -1.25 20.33 17.43
C PRO A 47 -1.13 19.20 16.40
N ASN A 48 -0.14 18.33 16.57
CA ASN A 48 0.05 17.15 15.72
C ASN A 48 -0.62 15.91 16.35
N ILE A 49 -0.95 14.93 15.52
CA ILE A 49 -1.37 13.57 15.92
C ILE A 49 -2.56 13.54 16.92
N TYR A 50 -3.55 14.42 16.77
CA TYR A 50 -4.73 14.45 17.63
C TYR A 50 -5.99 13.85 17.00
N SER A 51 -6.03 13.68 15.68
CA SER A 51 -7.22 13.18 14.96
C SER A 51 -7.12 11.68 14.65
N LEU A 52 -8.26 11.01 14.50
CA LEU A 52 -8.28 9.60 14.08
C LEU A 52 -7.57 9.39 12.73
N HIS A 53 -7.73 10.33 11.80
CA HIS A 53 -7.00 10.33 10.52
C HIS A 53 -5.48 10.23 10.75
N SER A 54 -4.95 11.07 11.64
CA SER A 54 -3.51 11.10 11.94
C SER A 54 -3.01 9.82 12.62
N TRP A 55 -3.79 9.21 13.51
CA TRP A 55 -3.43 7.95 14.17
C TRP A 55 -3.41 6.78 13.17
N LEU A 56 -4.49 6.63 12.39
CA LEU A 56 -4.57 5.56 11.40
C LEU A 56 -3.57 5.74 10.26
N GLY A 57 -3.31 6.98 9.83
CA GLY A 57 -2.31 7.30 8.82
C GLY A 57 -0.89 6.98 9.25
N LEU A 58 -0.51 7.33 10.49
CA LEU A 58 0.80 6.96 11.03
C LEU A 58 0.93 5.43 11.16
N CYS A 59 -0.09 4.75 11.67
CA CYS A 59 -0.14 3.29 11.71
C CYS A 59 0.03 2.67 10.31
N ALA A 60 -0.65 3.20 9.29
CA ALA A 60 -0.54 2.72 7.92
C ALA A 60 0.89 2.84 7.38
N VAL A 61 1.57 3.98 7.61
CA VAL A 61 2.94 4.20 7.17
C VAL A 61 3.93 3.29 7.90
N ILE A 62 3.76 3.09 9.21
CA ILE A 62 4.60 2.17 10.00
C ILE A 62 4.45 0.73 9.50
N ILE A 63 3.20 0.27 9.31
CA ILE A 63 2.92 -1.07 8.77
C ILE A 63 3.50 -1.21 7.36
N PHE A 64 3.36 -0.19 6.51
CA PHE A 64 3.92 -0.20 5.16
C PHE A 64 5.45 -0.33 5.19
N ALA A 65 6.14 0.45 6.03
CA ALA A 65 7.58 0.37 6.19
C ALA A 65 8.04 -1.02 6.66
N ALA A 66 7.35 -1.56 7.68
CA ALA A 66 7.62 -2.90 8.18
C ALA A 66 7.40 -3.97 7.11
N GLN A 67 6.31 -3.87 6.33
CA GLN A 67 6.04 -4.78 5.21
C GLN A 67 7.09 -4.70 4.10
N TRP A 68 7.62 -3.50 3.83
CA TRP A 68 8.67 -3.33 2.83
C TRP A 68 9.98 -4.00 3.28
N VAL A 69 10.43 -3.73 4.51
CA VAL A 69 11.64 -4.34 5.08
C VAL A 69 11.50 -5.85 5.19
N PHE A 70 10.40 -6.33 5.77
CA PHE A 70 10.09 -7.74 5.87
C PHE A 70 10.04 -8.42 4.49
N GLY A 71 9.35 -7.81 3.53
CA GLY A 71 9.25 -8.34 2.17
C GLY A 71 10.61 -8.42 1.46
N PHE A 72 11.50 -7.46 1.72
CA PHE A 72 12.86 -7.45 1.21
C PHE A 72 13.66 -8.63 1.77
N VAL A 73 13.71 -8.76 3.10
CA VAL A 73 14.44 -9.83 3.78
C VAL A 73 13.87 -11.20 3.40
N ALA A 74 12.55 -11.38 3.46
CA ALA A 74 11.88 -12.65 3.20
C ALA A 74 12.00 -13.12 1.74
N PHE A 75 11.74 -12.22 0.78
CA PHE A 75 11.45 -12.63 -0.59
C PHE A 75 12.47 -12.17 -1.63
N LEU A 76 13.41 -11.27 -1.28
CA LEU A 76 14.46 -10.82 -2.19
C LEU A 76 15.86 -11.25 -1.73
N PHE A 77 16.13 -11.21 -0.42
CA PHE A 77 17.40 -11.63 0.14
C PHE A 77 17.55 -13.17 0.11
N PRO A 78 18.71 -13.72 -0.32
CA PRO A 78 18.83 -15.13 -0.65
C PRO A 78 18.87 -16.08 0.56
N GLU A 79 19.27 -15.59 1.74
CA GLU A 79 19.67 -16.43 2.89
C GLU A 79 18.54 -17.18 3.60
N LEU A 80 17.27 -16.74 3.48
CA LEU A 80 16.17 -17.42 4.16
C LEU A 80 15.77 -18.73 3.47
N ASN A 81 15.59 -19.79 4.26
CA ASN A 81 15.18 -21.09 3.74
C ASN A 81 13.73 -21.08 3.20
N ALA A 82 13.38 -22.10 2.41
CA ALA A 82 12.07 -22.20 1.76
C ALA A 82 10.89 -22.36 2.74
N SER A 83 11.09 -23.04 3.87
CA SER A 83 10.07 -23.25 4.90
C SER A 83 9.64 -21.94 5.54
N THR A 84 10.62 -21.15 6.00
CA THR A 84 10.40 -19.82 6.58
C THR A 84 9.70 -18.88 5.61
N ARG A 85 10.13 -18.84 4.33
CA ARG A 85 9.45 -18.05 3.29
C ARG A 85 7.99 -18.46 3.09
N SER A 86 7.70 -19.75 3.15
CA SER A 86 6.35 -20.28 2.97
C SER A 86 5.44 -19.91 4.16
N ALA A 87 5.96 -19.97 5.39
CA ALA A 87 5.26 -19.54 6.59
C ALA A 87 5.00 -18.02 6.62
N MET A 88 5.95 -17.22 6.10
CA MET A 88 5.85 -15.75 6.04
C MET A 88 4.92 -15.23 4.95
N MET A 89 4.71 -16.00 3.87
CA MET A 89 3.90 -15.59 2.72
C MET A 89 2.46 -15.18 3.07
N PRO A 90 1.65 -15.97 3.82
CA PRO A 90 0.29 -15.56 4.15
C PRO A 90 0.25 -14.29 5.00
N VAL A 91 1.21 -14.12 5.91
CA VAL A 91 1.35 -12.92 6.76
C VAL A 91 1.63 -11.69 5.90
N HIS A 92 2.57 -11.80 4.95
CA HIS A 92 2.88 -10.71 4.01
C HIS A 92 1.68 -10.30 3.16
N ILE A 93 0.95 -11.28 2.63
CA ILE A 93 -0.24 -11.02 1.80
C ILE A 93 -1.32 -10.33 2.63
N PHE A 94 -1.60 -10.82 3.83
CA PHE A 94 -2.59 -10.23 4.73
C PHE A 94 -2.25 -8.79 5.07
N PHE A 95 -1.06 -8.54 5.63
CA PHE A 95 -0.68 -7.20 6.04
C PHE A 95 -0.48 -6.24 4.87
N GLY A 96 -0.06 -6.74 3.69
CA GLY A 96 -0.02 -5.95 2.47
C GLY A 96 -1.41 -5.46 2.03
N LEU A 97 -2.42 -6.34 2.10
CA LEU A 97 -3.81 -5.98 1.80
C LEU A 97 -4.42 -5.09 2.89
N PHE A 98 -4.16 -5.40 4.16
CA PHE A 98 -4.60 -4.60 5.29
C PHE A 98 -4.05 -3.17 5.22
N ALA A 99 -2.75 -3.01 4.97
CA ALA A 99 -2.14 -1.69 4.80
C ALA A 99 -2.79 -0.90 3.66
N PHE A 100 -3.06 -1.55 2.51
CA PHE A 100 -3.76 -0.91 1.40
C PHE A 100 -5.16 -0.41 1.78
N VAL A 101 -5.97 -1.27 2.42
CA VAL A 101 -7.32 -0.89 2.88
C VAL A 101 -7.26 0.22 3.92
N LEU A 102 -6.32 0.13 4.87
CA LEU A 102 -6.11 1.14 5.91
C LEU A 102 -5.70 2.49 5.30
N SER A 103 -4.85 2.51 4.27
CA SER A 103 -4.48 3.73 3.55
C SER A 103 -5.67 4.37 2.84
N VAL A 104 -6.53 3.57 2.20
CA VAL A 104 -7.76 4.08 1.55
C VAL A 104 -8.73 4.64 2.59
N ALA A 105 -8.98 3.90 3.68
CA ALA A 105 -9.83 4.38 4.78
C ALA A 105 -9.30 5.69 5.37
N THR A 106 -7.99 5.76 5.62
CA THR A 106 -7.33 6.97 6.12
C THR A 106 -7.49 8.13 5.14
N ALA A 107 -7.35 7.90 3.83
CA ALA A 107 -7.55 8.93 2.82
C ALA A 107 -9.00 9.47 2.81
N LEU A 108 -10.01 8.60 2.94
CA LEU A 108 -11.42 9.01 3.01
C LEU A 108 -11.72 9.85 4.26
N ILE A 109 -11.16 9.46 5.41
CA ILE A 109 -11.27 10.24 6.65
C ILE A 109 -10.58 11.60 6.46
N GLY A 110 -9.39 11.64 5.85
CA GLY A 110 -8.63 12.88 5.61
C GLY A 110 -9.33 13.83 4.64
N LEU A 111 -9.91 13.32 3.55
CA LEU A 111 -10.74 14.10 2.62
C LEU A 111 -11.94 14.73 3.36
N THR A 112 -12.63 13.93 4.18
CA THR A 112 -13.79 14.39 4.95
C THR A 112 -13.41 15.44 5.99
N GLU A 113 -12.35 15.18 6.76
CA GLU A 113 -11.79 16.11 7.74
C GLU A 113 -11.42 17.44 7.09
N LYS A 114 -10.73 17.39 5.94
CA LYS A 114 -10.31 18.59 5.21
C LYS A 114 -11.50 19.38 4.65
N ALA A 115 -12.51 18.70 4.09
CA ALA A 115 -13.72 19.33 3.60
C ALA A 115 -14.44 20.10 4.72
N ILE A 116 -14.66 19.46 5.86
CA ILE A 116 -15.35 20.06 7.01
C ILE A 116 -14.56 21.24 7.59
N PHE A 117 -13.23 21.14 7.63
CA PHE A 117 -12.39 22.20 8.20
C PHE A 117 -12.33 23.45 7.33
N VAL A 118 -12.29 23.28 6.00
CA VAL A 118 -12.15 24.40 5.05
C VAL A 118 -13.51 24.97 4.65
N ARG A 119 -14.56 24.15 4.54
CA ARG A 119 -15.87 24.54 4.01
C ARG A 119 -16.93 24.55 5.09
N LYS A 120 -17.41 25.74 5.46
CA LYS A 120 -18.54 25.92 6.39
C LYS A 120 -19.88 25.59 5.73
N ASP A 121 -19.96 25.76 4.42
CA ASP A 121 -21.09 25.49 3.55
C ASP A 121 -21.07 24.05 2.98
N TYR A 122 -20.26 23.14 3.55
CA TYR A 122 -20.12 21.79 3.00
C TYR A 122 -21.45 21.03 2.87
N ALA A 123 -22.38 21.27 3.80
CA ALA A 123 -23.73 20.70 3.80
C ALA A 123 -24.58 21.13 2.59
N ASP A 124 -24.30 22.31 2.01
CA ASP A 124 -25.01 22.83 0.84
C ASP A 124 -24.48 22.23 -0.48
N LEU A 125 -23.53 21.29 -0.40
CA LEU A 125 -22.89 20.62 -1.54
C LEU A 125 -22.33 21.58 -2.60
N PRO A 126 -21.47 22.53 -2.21
CA PRO A 126 -20.78 23.38 -3.19
C PRO A 126 -19.94 22.52 -4.15
N SER A 127 -19.61 23.06 -5.32
CA SER A 127 -18.87 22.34 -6.37
C SER A 127 -17.57 21.67 -5.88
N GLU A 128 -16.81 22.33 -5.00
CA GLU A 128 -15.62 21.75 -4.38
C GLU A 128 -15.97 20.56 -3.45
N GLY A 129 -17.04 20.68 -2.66
CA GLY A 129 -17.51 19.59 -1.80
C GLY A 129 -17.99 18.38 -2.60
N LEU A 130 -18.69 18.63 -3.72
CA LEU A 130 -19.08 17.58 -4.66
C LEU A 130 -17.86 16.88 -5.27
N LEU A 131 -16.83 17.64 -5.66
CA LEU A 131 -15.59 17.09 -6.18
C LEU A 131 -14.85 16.22 -5.15
N ILE A 132 -14.75 16.68 -3.89
CA ILE A 132 -14.12 15.91 -2.81
C ILE A 132 -14.85 14.57 -2.61
N ASN A 133 -16.20 14.59 -2.56
CA ASN A 133 -17.00 13.38 -2.46
C ASN A 133 -16.81 12.44 -3.65
N PHE A 134 -16.75 12.98 -4.86
CA PHE A 134 -16.52 12.20 -6.07
C PHE A 134 -15.13 11.52 -6.05
N ILE A 135 -14.08 12.23 -5.64
CA ILE A 135 -12.74 11.65 -5.43
C ILE A 135 -12.82 10.50 -4.42
N GLY A 136 -13.55 10.68 -3.32
CA GLY A 136 -13.77 9.62 -2.33
C GLY A 136 -14.44 8.37 -2.92
N ILE A 137 -15.49 8.54 -3.72
CA ILE A 137 -16.17 7.44 -4.41
C ILE A 137 -15.21 6.72 -5.38
N VAL A 138 -14.43 7.48 -6.16
CA VAL A 138 -13.44 6.91 -7.08
C VAL A 138 -12.38 6.09 -6.32
N LEU A 139 -11.93 6.56 -5.16
CA LEU A 139 -10.99 5.80 -4.30
C LEU A 139 -11.60 4.48 -3.81
N VAL A 140 -12.88 4.48 -3.41
CA VAL A 140 -13.59 3.26 -2.99
C VAL A 140 -13.69 2.28 -4.16
N VAL A 141 -14.14 2.73 -5.34
CA VAL A 141 -14.25 1.87 -6.54
C VAL A 141 -12.89 1.31 -6.92
N PHE A 142 -11.85 2.14 -6.92
CA PHE A 142 -10.47 1.69 -7.17
C PHE A 142 -10.03 0.62 -6.18
N ALA A 143 -10.26 0.83 -4.88
CA ALA A 143 -9.90 -0.13 -3.85
C ALA A 143 -10.65 -1.45 -4.03
N THR A 144 -11.95 -1.42 -4.29
CA THR A 144 -12.77 -2.62 -4.56
C THR A 144 -12.24 -3.42 -5.74
N LEU A 145 -11.91 -2.76 -6.86
CA LEU A 145 -11.36 -3.42 -8.05
C LEU A 145 -9.99 -4.05 -7.76
N VAL A 146 -9.11 -3.33 -7.05
CA VAL A 146 -7.80 -3.85 -6.65
C VAL A 146 -7.94 -5.08 -5.75
N ILE A 147 -8.82 -5.01 -4.74
CA ILE A 147 -9.09 -6.13 -3.82
C ILE A 147 -9.59 -7.33 -4.61
N TYR A 148 -10.59 -7.15 -5.47
CA TYR A 148 -11.15 -8.22 -6.31
C TYR A 148 -10.07 -8.91 -7.16
N ILE A 149 -9.24 -8.14 -7.88
CA ILE A 149 -8.18 -8.71 -8.72
C ILE A 149 -7.12 -9.45 -7.87
N VAL A 150 -6.81 -8.93 -6.68
CA VAL A 150 -5.82 -9.52 -5.76
C VAL A 150 -6.33 -10.78 -5.07
N THR A 151 -7.63 -10.93 -4.82
CA THR A 151 -8.20 -12.09 -4.13
C THR A 151 -8.66 -13.18 -5.10
N GLU A 152 -9.02 -12.83 -6.33
CA GLU A 152 -9.47 -13.77 -7.35
C GLU A 152 -8.38 -14.77 -7.76
N SER A 153 -8.65 -16.08 -7.61
CA SER A 153 -7.67 -17.14 -7.88
C SER A 153 -7.33 -17.26 -9.37
N ARG A 154 -8.27 -16.96 -10.26
CA ARG A 154 -8.08 -16.98 -11.73
C ARG A 154 -6.96 -16.06 -12.22
N PHE A 155 -6.67 -14.99 -11.48
CA PHE A 155 -5.59 -14.05 -11.81
C PHE A 155 -4.25 -14.40 -11.14
N LYS A 156 -4.16 -15.48 -10.36
CA LYS A 156 -2.94 -15.82 -9.60
C LYS A 156 -1.86 -16.28 -10.57
N ARG A 157 -0.63 -15.78 -10.39
CA ARG A 157 0.53 -16.33 -11.10
C ARG A 157 0.84 -17.71 -10.54
N HIS A 158 0.89 -18.71 -11.41
CA HIS A 158 1.39 -20.04 -11.08
C HIS A 158 2.92 -20.07 -11.11
N SER A 159 3.52 -20.95 -10.31
CA SER A 159 4.95 -21.24 -10.40
C SER A 159 5.24 -21.83 -11.79
N ARG A 160 6.35 -21.44 -12.38
CA ARG A 160 6.81 -21.97 -13.66
C ARG A 160 8.12 -22.73 -13.47
N PRO A 161 8.47 -23.70 -14.34
CA PRO A 161 9.69 -24.51 -14.17
C PRO A 161 10.96 -23.66 -14.03
N GLU A 162 11.05 -22.53 -14.73
CA GLU A 162 12.18 -21.61 -14.62
C GLU A 162 12.33 -20.93 -13.23
N ASP A 163 11.30 -20.98 -12.39
CA ASP A 163 11.35 -20.45 -11.02
C ASP A 163 12.04 -21.41 -10.04
N GLU A 164 12.11 -22.71 -10.37
CA GLU A 164 12.75 -23.76 -9.55
C GLU A 164 14.26 -23.86 -9.83
N ILE A 165 14.67 -23.69 -11.09
CA ILE A 165 16.08 -23.70 -11.51
C ILE A 165 16.90 -22.59 -10.81
N LEU A 166 16.25 -21.49 -10.42
CA LEU A 166 16.86 -20.38 -9.69
C LEU A 166 17.02 -20.64 -8.17
N LEU A 167 16.46 -21.73 -7.64
CA LEU A 167 16.64 -22.16 -6.25
C LEU A 167 17.76 -23.20 -6.09
N THR A 168 18.19 -23.84 -7.19
CA THR A 168 19.24 -24.87 -7.22
C THR A 168 20.57 -24.39 -7.81
N GLY A 169 20.67 -23.13 -8.23
CA GLY A 169 21.86 -22.58 -8.89
C GLY A 169 22.99 -22.19 -7.94
N ASN A 170 23.75 -23.18 -7.47
CA ASN A 170 25.21 -23.22 -7.28
C ASN A 170 25.61 -24.49 -6.50
N MET A 171 25.22 -25.66 -7.00
CA MET A 171 25.83 -26.94 -6.60
C MET A 171 26.41 -27.61 -7.85
N GLU A 172 27.44 -26.98 -8.40
CA GLU A 172 28.51 -27.64 -9.16
C GLU A 172 29.84 -27.17 -8.56
#